data_AF-A0A6N9ZJL2-F1
#
_entry.id   AF-A0A6N9ZJL2-F1
#
_cell.length_a   1.000
_cell.length_b   1.000
_cell.length_c   1.000
_cell.angle_alpha   90.00
_cell.angle_beta   90.00
_cell.angle_gamma   90.00
#
_symmetry.space_group_name_H-M   'P 1'
#
loop_
_entity.id
_entity.type
_entity.pdbx_description
1 polymer ?
#
loop_
_entity_poly.entity_id
_entity_poly.type
_entity_poly.pdbx_seq_one_letter_code
_entity_poly.pdbx_strand_id
1 'polypeptide(L)'
;MPIVLWFLSSVALGVVSFSYGSIQTYRQEQSKKLANIERLNTQVAVRLEFALANLVQAFPVDMSFEQKRERLMFVLNSFLNGTEATNLYPEYDRRSIVALAFELGRLLPPKEAEQIRELQHRFAALLILQTRIGLGVNADEFTQVEAEARRLFKEINRL
;
A
#
# COMPACT_ATOMS: atom_id res chain seq x y z
N MET A 1 -45.73 33.31 32.71
CA MET A 1 -44.28 33.10 32.44
C MET A 1 -44.05 32.37 31.10
N PRO A 2 -44.40 32.97 29.94
CA PRO A 2 -44.20 32.34 28.62
C PRO A 2 -42.75 32.43 28.09
N ILE A 3 -41.96 33.42 28.55
CA ILE A 3 -40.60 33.69 28.07
C ILE A 3 -39.61 32.55 28.43
N VAL A 4 -39.77 31.96 29.61
CA VAL A 4 -38.90 30.86 30.09
C VAL A 4 -39.09 29.59 29.25
N LEU A 5 -40.34 29.27 28.89
CA LEU A 5 -40.67 28.15 28.00
C LEU A 5 -40.07 28.34 26.61
N TRP A 6 -40.17 29.54 26.04
CA TRP A 6 -39.59 29.86 24.74
C TRP A 6 -38.05 29.75 24.74
N PHE A 7 -37.40 30.22 25.81
CA PHE A 7 -35.95 30.11 25.96
C PHE A 7 -35.50 28.65 26.08
N LEU A 8 -36.21 27.84 26.89
CA LEU A 8 -35.95 26.39 27.01
C LEU A 8 -36.09 25.65 25.68
N SER A 9 -37.10 25.97 24.87
CA SER A 9 -37.26 25.40 23.53
C SER A 9 -36.10 25.75 22.59
N SER A 10 -35.62 26.99 22.65
CA SER A 10 -34.50 27.45 21.81
C SER A 10 -33.18 26.78 22.22
N VAL A 11 -32.93 26.64 23.52
CA VAL A 11 -31.77 25.92 24.05
C VAL A 11 -31.83 24.44 23.67
N ALA A 12 -32.99 23.80 23.80
CA ALA A 12 -33.18 22.40 23.42
C ALA A 12 -32.90 22.16 21.92
N LEU A 13 -33.42 23.03 21.04
CA LEU A 13 -33.16 22.95 19.60
C LEU A 13 -31.68 23.20 19.27
N GLY A 14 -31.01 24.11 19.99
CA GLY A 14 -29.57 24.35 19.85
C GLY A 14 -28.74 23.11 20.19
N VAL A 15 -29.03 22.44 21.30
CA VAL A 15 -28.31 21.22 21.73
C VAL A 15 -28.52 20.07 20.72
N VAL A 16 -29.74 19.89 20.23
CA VAL A 16 -30.05 18.85 19.23
C VAL A 16 -29.33 19.12 17.91
N SER A 17 -29.34 20.37 17.44
CA SER A 17 -28.66 20.77 16.20
C SER A 17 -27.15 20.59 16.31
N PHE A 18 -26.55 20.97 17.44
CA PHE A 18 -25.11 20.79 17.70
C PHE A 18 -24.73 19.30 17.76
N SER A 19 -25.53 18.48 18.43
CA SER A 19 -25.31 17.04 18.54
C SER A 19 -25.40 16.37 17.17
N TYR A 20 -26.39 16.74 16.36
CA TYR A 20 -26.55 16.21 15.01
C TYR A 20 -25.37 16.60 14.10
N GLY A 21 -24.94 17.87 14.13
CA GLY A 21 -23.77 18.34 13.38
C GLY A 21 -22.49 17.59 13.76
N SER A 22 -22.29 17.32 15.06
CA SER A 22 -21.14 16.56 15.56
C SER A 22 -21.16 15.10 15.07
N ILE A 23 -22.32 14.44 15.10
CA ILE A 23 -22.48 13.06 14.60
C ILE A 23 -22.27 13.00 13.09
N GLN A 24 -22.81 13.95 12.33
CA GLN A 24 -22.66 14.00 10.89
C GLN A 24 -21.20 14.21 10.48
N THR A 25 -20.49 15.12 11.18
CA THR A 25 -19.05 15.36 10.96
C THR A 25 -18.25 14.10 11.23
N TYR A 26 -18.50 13.42 12.37
CA TYR A 26 -17.86 12.16 12.70
C TYR A 26 -18.08 11.08 11.63
N ARG A 27 -19.32 10.92 11.14
CA ARG A 27 -19.62 9.95 10.05
C ARG A 27 -18.91 10.30 8.75
N GLN A 28 -18.83 11.58 8.41
CA GLN A 28 -18.11 12.03 7.22
C GLN A 28 -16.60 11.77 7.32
N GLU A 29 -16.00 12.02 8.49
CA GLU A 29 -14.58 11.73 8.74
C GLU A 29 -14.29 10.23 8.64
N GLN A 30 -15.16 9.39 9.22
CA GLN A 30 -15.03 7.93 9.11
C GLN A 30 -15.18 7.45 7.67
N SER A 31 -16.15 7.97 6.92
CA SER A 31 -16.34 7.63 5.51
C SER A 31 -15.13 8.05 4.66
N LYS A 32 -14.57 9.24 4.89
CA LYS A 32 -13.33 9.69 4.21
C LYS A 32 -12.14 8.80 4.56
N LYS A 33 -12.01 8.40 5.83
CA LYS A 33 -10.95 7.50 6.28
C LYS A 33 -11.05 6.14 5.59
N LEU A 34 -12.24 5.55 5.56
CA LEU A 34 -12.49 4.26 4.89
C LEU A 34 -12.22 4.34 3.39
N ALA A 35 -12.70 5.38 2.71
CA ALA A 35 -12.41 5.60 1.30
C ALA A 35 -10.90 5.74 1.03
N ASN A 36 -10.16 6.40 1.93
CA ASN A 36 -8.71 6.52 1.80
C ASN A 36 -8.00 5.16 1.98
N ILE A 37 -8.42 4.37 2.98
CA ILE A 37 -7.91 3.01 3.20
C ILE A 37 -8.16 2.14 1.96
N GLU A 38 -9.37 2.19 1.41
CA GLU A 38 -9.74 1.43 0.21
C GLU A 38 -8.85 1.79 -0.98
N ARG A 39 -8.66 3.10 -1.25
CA ARG A 39 -7.79 3.55 -2.34
C ARG A 39 -6.34 3.11 -2.16
N LEU A 40 -5.79 3.24 -0.95
CA LEU A 40 -4.42 2.78 -0.64
C LEU A 40 -4.30 1.27 -0.85
N ASN A 41 -5.26 0.51 -0.36
CA ASN A 41 -5.26 -0.94 -0.50
C ASN A 41 -5.34 -1.37 -1.98
N THR A 42 -6.24 -0.77 -2.76
CA THR A 42 -6.34 -1.02 -4.20
C THR A 42 -5.05 -0.68 -4.93
N GLN A 43 -4.41 0.46 -4.63
CA GLN A 43 -3.16 0.85 -5.27
C GLN A 43 -2.02 -0.14 -4.95
N VAL A 44 -1.90 -0.58 -3.69
CA VAL A 44 -0.91 -1.59 -3.27
C VAL A 44 -1.17 -2.93 -3.95
N ALA A 45 -2.43 -3.37 -3.99
CA ALA A 45 -2.84 -4.62 -4.62
C ALA A 45 -2.49 -4.65 -6.12
N VAL A 46 -2.81 -3.59 -6.85
CA VAL A 46 -2.54 -3.51 -8.29
C VAL A 46 -1.04 -3.53 -8.61
N ARG A 47 -0.24 -2.81 -7.82
CA ARG A 47 1.23 -2.85 -7.97
C ARG A 47 1.80 -4.24 -7.69
N LEU A 48 1.28 -4.92 -6.65
CA LEU A 48 1.67 -6.28 -6.31
C LEU A 48 1.29 -7.27 -7.40
N GLU A 49 0.05 -7.22 -7.88
CA GLU A 49 -0.45 -8.10 -8.93
C GLU A 49 0.35 -7.93 -10.23
N PHE A 50 0.62 -6.67 -10.62
CA PHE A 50 1.45 -6.38 -11.79
C PHE A 50 2.88 -6.91 -11.63
N ALA A 51 3.48 -6.75 -10.44
CA ALA A 51 4.81 -7.27 -10.17
C ALA A 51 4.85 -8.80 -10.22
N LEU A 52 3.85 -9.47 -9.64
CA LEU A 52 3.72 -10.93 -9.68
C LEU A 52 3.53 -11.45 -11.10
N ALA A 53 2.65 -10.82 -11.88
CA ALA A 53 2.40 -11.19 -13.27
C ALA A 53 3.69 -11.07 -14.11
N ASN A 54 4.43 -9.96 -13.94
CA ASN A 54 5.69 -9.79 -14.63
C ASN A 54 6.76 -10.76 -14.12
N LEU A 55 6.81 -11.07 -12.83
CA LEU A 55 7.79 -12.00 -12.28
C LEU A 55 7.60 -13.42 -12.81
N VAL A 56 6.35 -13.87 -12.96
CA VAL A 56 6.03 -15.17 -13.58
C VAL A 56 6.48 -15.21 -15.04
N GLN A 57 6.30 -14.10 -15.77
CA GLN A 57 6.69 -13.97 -17.19
C GLN A 57 8.19 -13.67 -17.38
N ALA A 58 8.88 -13.18 -16.35
CA ALA A 58 10.23 -12.62 -16.43
C ALA A 58 11.35 -13.65 -16.45
N PHE A 59 11.06 -14.95 -16.43
CA PHE A 59 12.10 -15.98 -16.38
C PHE A 59 11.82 -17.23 -17.24
N PRO A 60 11.63 -17.09 -18.57
CA PRO A 60 11.83 -18.23 -19.48
C PRO A 60 13.23 -18.84 -19.33
N VAL A 61 13.31 -20.15 -19.60
CA VAL A 61 14.51 -20.99 -19.39
C VAL A 61 15.70 -20.50 -20.22
N ASP A 62 15.44 -19.87 -21.36
CA ASP A 62 16.44 -19.62 -22.42
C ASP A 62 17.13 -18.24 -22.33
N MET A 63 16.95 -17.48 -21.24
CA MET A 63 17.55 -16.15 -21.11
C MET A 63 18.98 -16.16 -20.58
N SER A 64 19.80 -15.28 -21.15
CA SER A 64 21.12 -14.98 -20.60
C SER A 64 21.03 -14.34 -19.21
N PHE A 65 22.13 -14.43 -18.46
CA PHE A 65 22.26 -13.83 -17.14
C PHE A 65 21.90 -12.34 -17.13
N GLU A 66 22.46 -11.57 -18.06
CA GLU A 66 22.24 -10.12 -18.14
C GLU A 66 20.77 -9.78 -18.39
N GLN A 67 20.09 -10.54 -19.26
CA GLN A 67 18.66 -10.37 -19.51
C GLN A 67 17.82 -10.68 -18.26
N LYS A 68 18.14 -11.76 -17.54
CA LYS A 68 17.45 -12.09 -16.28
C LYS A 68 17.64 -10.99 -15.24
N ARG A 69 18.86 -10.46 -15.13
CA ARG A 69 19.21 -9.37 -14.19
C ARG A 69 18.43 -8.10 -14.49
N GLU A 70 18.44 -7.65 -15.74
CA GLU A 70 17.72 -6.46 -16.18
C GLU A 70 16.22 -6.59 -15.95
N ARG A 71 15.65 -7.75 -16.27
CA ARG A 71 14.22 -8.02 -16.12
C ARG A 71 13.80 -8.09 -14.65
N LEU A 72 14.60 -8.70 -13.78
CA LEU A 72 14.34 -8.69 -12.34
C LEU A 72 14.44 -7.27 -11.77
N MET A 73 15.43 -6.49 -12.19
CA MET A 73 15.55 -5.08 -11.79
C MET A 73 14.35 -4.26 -12.23
N PHE A 74 13.86 -4.47 -13.45
CA PHE A 74 12.64 -3.84 -13.93
C PHE A 74 11.43 -4.21 -13.06
N VAL A 75 11.23 -5.50 -12.77
CA VAL A 75 10.12 -5.97 -11.91
C VAL A 75 10.20 -5.33 -10.52
N LEU A 76 11.36 -5.37 -9.88
CA LEU A 76 11.55 -4.78 -8.54
C LEU A 76 11.33 -3.26 -8.57
N ASN A 77 11.86 -2.56 -9.57
CA ASN A 77 11.66 -1.12 -9.70
C ASN A 77 10.19 -0.76 -9.95
N SER A 78 9.51 -1.50 -10.83
CA SER A 78 8.10 -1.29 -11.15
C SER A 78 7.20 -1.52 -9.93
N PHE A 79 7.54 -2.50 -9.09
CA PHE A 79 6.85 -2.79 -7.85
C PHE A 79 7.07 -1.68 -6.81
N LEU A 80 8.34 -1.33 -6.60
CA LEU A 80 8.75 -0.41 -5.53
C LEU A 80 8.33 1.02 -5.82
N ASN A 81 8.50 1.50 -7.05
CA ASN A 81 8.25 2.89 -7.43
C ASN A 81 6.95 3.10 -8.22
N GLY A 82 6.32 2.03 -8.68
CA GLY A 82 5.17 2.13 -9.58
C GLY A 82 5.59 2.38 -11.03
N THR A 83 4.61 2.26 -11.92
CA THR A 83 4.72 2.58 -13.35
C THR A 83 3.41 3.22 -13.77
N GLU A 84 3.37 3.86 -14.93
CA GLU A 84 2.13 4.39 -15.50
C GLU A 84 1.03 3.32 -15.57
N ALA A 85 1.38 2.06 -15.87
CA ALA A 85 0.46 0.94 -15.93
C ALA A 85 -0.12 0.52 -14.57
N THR A 86 0.52 0.89 -13.45
CA THR A 86 0.08 0.51 -12.11
C THR A 86 -0.52 1.67 -11.31
N ASN A 87 -0.54 2.88 -11.86
CA ASN A 87 -1.01 4.08 -11.20
C ASN A 87 -2.49 4.33 -11.48
N LEU A 88 -3.36 3.74 -10.65
CA LEU A 88 -4.81 3.96 -10.68
C LEU A 88 -5.19 5.34 -10.14
N TYR A 89 -4.47 5.80 -9.12
CA TYR A 89 -4.74 7.07 -8.44
C TYR A 89 -3.58 8.06 -8.65
N PRO A 90 -3.81 9.22 -9.30
CA PRO A 90 -2.77 10.20 -9.58
C PRO A 90 -2.03 10.71 -8.33
N GLU A 91 -2.72 10.77 -7.18
CA GLU A 91 -2.14 11.20 -5.91
C GLU A 91 -1.01 10.28 -5.39
N TYR A 92 -0.93 9.04 -5.88
CA TYR A 92 0.05 8.04 -5.46
C TYR A 92 1.17 7.78 -6.47
N ASP A 93 1.15 8.48 -7.62
CA ASP A 93 2.09 8.29 -8.73
C ASP A 93 3.56 8.36 -8.29
N ARG A 94 3.88 9.32 -7.41
CA ARG A 94 5.25 9.55 -6.90
C ARG A 94 5.59 8.80 -5.62
N ARG A 95 4.66 8.02 -5.07
CA ARG A 95 4.85 7.33 -3.79
C ARG A 95 5.36 5.92 -4.05
N SER A 96 6.36 5.48 -3.28
CA SER A 96 6.82 4.10 -3.31
C SER A 96 5.81 3.18 -2.61
N ILE A 97 5.78 1.90 -2.95
CA ILE A 97 4.89 0.93 -2.30
C ILE A 97 5.15 0.81 -0.79
N VAL A 98 6.39 1.06 -0.34
CA VAL A 98 6.74 1.13 1.08
C VAL A 98 6.06 2.32 1.75
N ALA A 99 6.06 3.49 1.11
CA ALA A 99 5.38 4.66 1.64
C ALA A 99 3.85 4.43 1.72
N LEU A 100 3.27 3.80 0.70
CA LEU A 100 1.85 3.46 0.67
C LEU A 100 1.49 2.45 1.78
N ALA A 101 2.28 1.39 1.95
CA ALA A 101 2.08 0.41 3.02
C ALA A 101 2.27 1.03 4.42
N PHE A 102 3.19 1.98 4.57
CA PHE A 102 3.36 2.73 5.82
C PHE A 102 2.13 3.57 6.16
N GLU A 103 1.59 4.29 5.18
CA GLU A 103 0.39 5.09 5.35
C GLU A 103 -0.83 4.22 5.66
N LEU A 104 -1.01 3.12 4.95
CA LEU A 104 -2.06 2.14 5.21
C LEU A 104 -2.00 1.63 6.66
N GLY A 105 -0.82 1.22 7.13
CA GLY A 105 -0.62 0.72 8.49
C GLY A 105 -0.93 1.75 9.58
N ARG A 106 -0.83 3.06 9.30
CA ARG A 106 -1.21 4.13 10.25
C ARG A 106 -2.71 4.37 10.33
N LEU A 107 -3.46 4.03 9.28
CA LEU A 107 -4.90 4.24 9.22
C LEU A 107 -5.69 3.06 9.79
N LEU A 108 -5.12 1.85 9.75
CA LEU A 108 -5.76 0.64 10.23
C LEU A 108 -5.78 0.51 11.76
N PRO A 109 -6.74 -0.23 12.34
CA PRO A 109 -6.72 -0.63 13.74
C PRO A 109 -5.44 -1.40 14.10
N PRO A 110 -4.98 -1.39 15.37
CA PRO A 110 -3.71 -2.02 15.77
C PRO A 110 -3.57 -3.50 15.36
N LYS A 111 -4.67 -4.26 15.39
CA LYS A 111 -4.71 -5.68 15.02
C LYS A 111 -4.43 -5.91 13.53
N GLU A 112 -4.96 -5.06 12.66
CA GLU A 112 -4.75 -5.14 11.21
C GLU A 112 -3.42 -4.51 10.80
N ALA A 113 -2.99 -3.47 11.53
CA ALA A 113 -1.70 -2.83 11.31
C ALA A 113 -0.50 -3.78 11.50
N GLU A 114 -0.63 -4.84 12.31
CA GLU A 114 0.42 -5.85 12.50
C GLU A 114 0.73 -6.63 11.22
N GLN A 115 -0.30 -7.03 10.47
CA GLN A 115 -0.13 -7.71 9.17
C GLN A 115 0.56 -6.80 8.16
N ILE A 116 0.20 -5.51 8.16
CA ILE A 116 0.85 -4.52 7.28
C ILE A 116 2.31 -4.26 7.69
N ARG A 117 2.66 -4.33 8.98
CA ARG A 117 4.07 -4.23 9.41
C ARG A 117 4.90 -5.40 8.92
N GLU A 118 4.36 -6.62 8.96
CA GLU A 118 5.04 -7.78 8.39
C GLU A 118 5.27 -7.61 6.88
N LEU A 119 4.26 -7.13 6.16
CA LEU A 119 4.34 -6.80 4.74
C LEU A 119 5.40 -5.71 4.45
N GLN A 120 5.48 -4.67 5.29
CA GLN A 120 6.52 -3.63 5.20
C GLN A 120 7.93 -4.20 5.36
N HIS A 121 8.15 -5.12 6.31
CA HIS A 121 9.45 -5.77 6.48
C HIS A 121 9.86 -6.56 5.24
N ARG A 122 8.91 -7.25 4.59
CA ARG A 122 9.17 -7.99 3.36
C ARG A 122 9.46 -7.05 2.17
N PHE A 123 8.80 -5.91 2.09
CA PHE A 123 9.12 -4.89 1.08
C PHE A 123 10.51 -4.28 1.30
N ALA A 124 10.92 -4.06 2.54
CA ALA A 124 12.27 -3.61 2.86
C ALA A 124 13.34 -4.64 2.42
N ALA A 125 13.07 -5.94 2.60
CA ALA A 125 13.94 -7.00 2.08
C ALA A 125 14.06 -6.95 0.54
N LEU A 126 12.96 -6.72 -0.18
CA LEU A 126 12.99 -6.55 -1.64
C LEU A 126 13.83 -5.33 -2.09
N LEU A 127 13.80 -4.22 -1.34
CA LEU A 127 14.66 -3.05 -1.56
C LEU A 127 16.15 -3.37 -1.41
N ILE A 128 16.49 -4.16 -0.38
CA ILE A 128 17.86 -4.62 -0.17
C ILE A 128 18.32 -5.49 -1.35
N LEU A 129 17.47 -6.40 -1.81
CA LEU A 129 17.76 -7.24 -2.98
C LEU A 129 17.95 -6.40 -4.26
N GLN A 130 17.07 -5.43 -4.53
CA GLN A 130 17.22 -4.53 -5.67
C GLN A 130 18.58 -3.79 -5.62
N THR A 131 18.92 -3.26 -4.45
CA THR A 131 20.20 -2.57 -4.23
C THR A 131 21.37 -3.51 -4.49
N ARG A 132 21.32 -4.74 -3.97
CA ARG A 132 22.37 -5.75 -4.18
C ARG A 132 22.54 -6.09 -5.66
N ILE A 133 21.45 -6.25 -6.41
CA ILE A 133 21.52 -6.50 -7.85
C ILE A 133 22.15 -5.32 -8.59
N GLY A 134 21.74 -4.09 -8.24
CA GLY A 134 22.28 -2.86 -8.83
C GLY A 134 23.77 -2.65 -8.58
N LEU A 135 24.32 -3.20 -7.49
CA LEU A 135 25.75 -3.17 -7.17
C LEU A 135 26.59 -4.20 -7.93
N GLY A 136 25.98 -5.06 -8.75
CA GLY A 136 26.69 -6.00 -9.61
C GLY A 136 27.01 -7.33 -8.93
N VAL A 137 25.97 -8.10 -8.62
CA VAL A 137 26.09 -9.52 -8.20
C VAL A 137 26.59 -10.40 -9.34
N ASN A 138 27.33 -11.46 -8.99
CA ASN A 138 27.73 -12.51 -9.93
C ASN A 138 26.59 -13.51 -10.21
N ALA A 139 26.81 -14.45 -11.14
CA ALA A 139 25.77 -15.40 -11.58
C ALA A 139 25.27 -16.34 -10.47
N ASP A 140 26.17 -16.79 -9.59
CA ASP A 140 25.83 -17.69 -8.49
C ASP A 140 25.01 -16.97 -7.42
N GLU A 141 25.41 -15.75 -7.06
CA GLU A 141 24.68 -14.88 -6.13
C GLU A 141 23.32 -14.47 -6.68
N PHE A 142 23.22 -14.20 -7.98
CA PHE A 142 21.97 -13.82 -8.60
C PHE A 142 20.92 -14.92 -8.55
N THR A 143 21.33 -16.18 -8.72
CA THR A 143 20.40 -17.32 -8.60
C THR A 143 19.80 -17.39 -7.20
N GLN A 144 20.59 -17.09 -6.16
CA GLN A 144 20.11 -16.99 -4.78
C GLN A 144 19.15 -15.82 -4.60
N VAL A 145 19.51 -14.64 -5.13
CA VAL A 145 18.68 -13.43 -5.09
C VAL A 145 17.35 -13.64 -5.81
N GLU A 146 17.34 -14.30 -6.97
CA GLU A 146 16.12 -14.64 -7.71
C GLU A 146 15.22 -15.57 -6.88
N ALA A 147 15.81 -16.61 -6.28
CA ALA A 147 15.08 -17.54 -5.42
C ALA A 147 14.48 -16.83 -4.19
N GLU A 148 15.23 -15.92 -3.58
CA GLU A 148 14.79 -15.13 -2.43
C GLU A 148 13.67 -14.15 -2.82
N ALA A 149 13.81 -13.44 -3.94
CA ALA A 149 12.76 -12.56 -4.46
C ALA A 149 11.47 -13.35 -4.72
N ARG A 150 11.55 -14.50 -5.41
CA ARG A 150 10.41 -15.40 -5.66
C ARG A 150 9.75 -15.85 -4.35
N ARG A 151 10.55 -16.19 -3.34
CA ARG A 151 10.07 -16.58 -2.02
C ARG A 151 9.32 -15.43 -1.36
N LEU A 152 9.91 -14.24 -1.29
CA LEU A 152 9.30 -13.05 -0.70
C LEU A 152 7.98 -12.68 -1.39
N PHE A 153 7.95 -12.70 -2.73
CA PHE A 153 6.72 -12.45 -3.48
C PHE A 153 5.61 -13.48 -3.19
N LYS A 154 5.96 -14.78 -3.09
CA LYS A 154 5.00 -15.82 -2.68
C LYS A 154 4.49 -15.62 -1.25
N GLU A 155 5.39 -15.23 -0.35
CA GLU A 155 5.03 -14.96 1.04
C GLU A 155 4.11 -13.73 1.14
N ILE A 156 4.41 -12.64 0.42
CA ILE A 156 3.57 -11.44 0.33
C ILE A 156 2.16 -11.79 -0.19
N ASN A 157 2.06 -12.67 -1.20
CA ASN A 157 0.77 -13.08 -1.76
C ASN A 157 -0.07 -14.02 -0.87
N ARG A 158 0.47 -14.52 0.25
CA ARG A 158 -0.25 -15.37 1.20
C ARG A 158 -0.87 -14.59 2.35
N LEU A 159 -0.49 -13.32 2.52
CA LEU A 159 -1.06 -12.39 3.49
C LEU A 159 -2.30 -11.72 2.89
#